data_AF-A0A4Y2BIG1-F1
#
_entry.id   AF-A0A4Y2BIG1-F1
#
_cell.length_a   1.000
_cell.length_b   1.000
_cell.length_c   1.000
_cell.angle_alpha   90.00
_cell.angle_beta   90.00
_cell.angle_gamma   90.00
#
_symmetry.space_group_name_H-M   'P 1'
#
loop_
_entity.id
_entity.type
_entity.pdbx_description
1 polymer ?
#
loop_
_entity_poly.entity_id
_entity_poly.type
_entity_poly.pdbx_seq_one_letter_code
_entity_poly.pdbx_strand_id
1 'polypeptide(L)'
;MPRSTVHDVVHKKLRLYAYKLQLLHELKPDDKPRLRTFAEEMLQKMEDDENFLQCVIFPDEATFHVSSIIKRHNTRIWGLENPHPY
;
A
#
# COMPACT_ATOMS: atom_id res chain seq x y z
N MET A 1 3.76 -31.75 2.75
CA MET A 1 2.29 -31.79 2.60
C MET A 1 1.90 -31.19 1.26
N PRO A 2 0.93 -31.76 0.53
CA PRO A 2 0.42 -31.17 -0.70
C PRO A 2 -0.19 -29.78 -0.45
N ARG A 3 0.04 -28.83 -1.35
CA ARG A 3 -0.54 -27.47 -1.28
C ARG A 3 -2.07 -27.49 -1.21
N SER A 4 -2.69 -28.49 -1.84
CA SER A 4 -4.13 -28.74 -1.79
C SER A 4 -4.63 -29.05 -0.37
N THR A 5 -3.86 -29.78 0.44
CA THR A 5 -4.27 -30.15 1.80
C THR A 5 -4.35 -28.94 2.74
N VAL A 6 -3.39 -28.01 2.65
CA VAL A 6 -3.44 -26.77 3.44
C VAL A 6 -4.59 -25.88 3.00
N HIS A 7 -4.76 -25.72 1.68
CA HIS A 7 -5.86 -24.95 1.12
C HIS A 7 -7.23 -25.51 1.53
N ASP A 8 -7.40 -26.83 1.48
CA ASP A 8 -8.65 -27.50 1.86
C ASP A 8 -8.93 -27.36 3.37
N VAL A 9 -7.91 -27.47 4.22
CA VAL A 9 -8.09 -27.26 5.67
C VAL A 9 -8.51 -25.81 5.95
N VAL A 10 -7.80 -24.83 5.38
CA VAL A 10 -8.05 -23.40 5.62
C VAL A 10 -9.41 -22.95 5.08
N HIS A 11 -9.75 -23.32 3.84
CA HIS A 11 -10.99 -22.86 3.20
C HIS A 11 -12.20 -23.76 3.44
N LYS A 12 -12.06 -25.09 3.42
CA LYS A 12 -13.21 -26.00 3.49
C LYS A 12 -13.54 -26.41 4.93
N LYS A 13 -12.51 -26.68 5.76
CA LYS A 13 -12.72 -27.11 7.15
C LYS A 13 -12.86 -25.91 8.10
N LEU A 14 -11.92 -24.97 8.04
CA LEU A 14 -11.85 -23.83 8.95
C LEU A 14 -12.61 -22.60 8.45
N ARG A 15 -12.96 -22.55 7.15
CA ARG A 15 -13.68 -21.45 6.51
C ARG A 15 -13.04 -20.07 6.75
N LEU A 16 -11.72 -20.01 6.75
CA LEU A 16 -10.96 -18.77 6.92
C LEU A 16 -10.89 -17.99 5.59
N TYR A 17 -10.91 -16.67 5.71
CA TYR A 17 -10.71 -15.76 4.60
C TYR A 17 -9.28 -15.23 4.59
N ALA A 18 -8.70 -15.07 3.40
CA ALA A 18 -7.40 -14.46 3.22
C ALA A 18 -7.52 -12.94 3.14
N TYR A 19 -6.86 -12.24 4.05
CA TYR A 19 -6.73 -10.79 4.03
C TYR A 19 -5.31 -10.41 3.63
N LYS A 20 -5.19 -9.54 2.62
CA LYS A 20 -3.89 -9.00 2.21
C LYS A 20 -3.52 -7.88 3.18
N LEU A 21 -2.34 -7.97 3.77
CA LEU A 21 -1.83 -6.90 4.63
C LEU A 21 -1.59 -5.64 3.79
N GLN A 22 -2.24 -4.54 4.18
CA GLN A 22 -2.00 -3.22 3.65
C GLN A 22 -1.17 -2.43 4.66
N LEU A 23 0.03 -2.04 4.24
CA LEU A 23 0.84 -1.08 4.99
C LEU A 23 0.40 0.31 4.53
N LEU A 24 -0.41 0.96 5.36
CA LEU A 24 -0.85 2.34 5.14
C LEU A 24 -0.03 3.26 6.04
N HIS A 25 0.31 4.44 5.52
CA HIS A 25 0.85 5.50 6.35
C HIS A 25 -0.31 6.18 7.10
N GLU A 26 -0.17 6.35 8.41
CA GLU A 26 -1.15 7.09 9.20
C GLU A 26 -1.10 8.57 8.80
N LEU A 27 -2.24 9.11 8.35
CA LEU A 27 -2.37 10.53 8.06
C LEU A 27 -2.69 11.28 9.36
N LYS A 28 -1.83 12.20 9.74
CA LYS A 28 -2.06 13.14 10.83
C LYS A 28 -3.08 14.21 10.42
N PRO A 29 -3.77 14.84 11.39
CA PRO A 29 -4.74 15.89 11.08
C PRO A 29 -4.19 17.00 10.17
N ASP A 30 -2.91 17.35 10.35
CA ASP A 30 -2.23 18.40 9.59
C ASP A 30 -1.77 17.96 8.18
N ASP A 31 -1.76 16.67 7.88
CA ASP A 31 -1.30 16.19 6.57
C ASP A 31 -2.31 16.55 5.48
N LYS A 32 -3.61 16.48 5.78
CA LYS A 32 -4.68 16.83 4.83
C LYS A 32 -4.59 18.27 4.33
N PRO A 33 -4.51 19.31 5.19
CA PRO A 33 -4.36 20.68 4.71
C PRO A 33 -3.05 20.89 3.96
N ARG A 34 -1.94 20.28 4.40
CA ARG A 34 -0.64 20.39 3.70
C ARG A 34 -0.68 19.78 2.29
N LEU A 35 -1.28 18.60 2.15
CA LEU A 35 -1.46 17.95 0.84
C LEU A 35 -2.33 18.79 -0.09
N ARG A 36 -3.38 19.42 0.45
CA ARG A 36 -4.23 20.33 -0.32
C ARG A 36 -3.46 21.55 -0.82
N THR A 37 -2.76 22.23 0.07
CA THR A 37 -1.94 23.40 -0.30
C THR A 37 -0.89 23.03 -1.35
N PHE A 38 -0.20 21.90 -1.18
CA PHE A 38 0.74 21.40 -2.19
C PHE A 38 0.07 21.18 -3.55
N ALA A 39 -1.12 20.55 -3.58
CA ALA A 39 -1.84 20.29 -4.82
C ALA A 39 -2.27 21.59 -5.52
N GLU A 40 -2.75 22.58 -4.76
CA GLU A 40 -3.14 23.89 -5.26
C GLU A 40 -1.92 24.65 -5.83
N GLU A 41 -0.77 24.62 -5.14
CA GLU A 41 0.48 25.24 -5.63
C GLU A 41 1.02 24.57 -6.89
N MET A 42 0.97 23.24 -6.96
CA MET A 42 1.41 22.49 -8.14
C MET A 42 0.52 22.78 -9.34
N LEU A 43 -0.79 22.89 -9.12
CA LEU A 43 -1.74 23.25 -10.17
C LEU A 43 -1.45 24.65 -10.73
N GLN A 44 -1.23 25.65 -9.87
CA GLN A 44 -0.90 27.00 -10.30
C GLN A 44 0.38 27.03 -11.15
N LYS A 45 1.43 26.31 -10.72
CA LYS A 45 2.70 26.23 -11.48
C LYS A 45 2.52 25.60 -12.87
N MET A 46 1.60 24.65 -13.00
CA MET A 46 1.26 24.03 -14.29
C MET A 46 0.44 24.96 -15.19
N GLU A 47 -0.37 25.86 -14.60
CA GLU A 47 -1.11 26.88 -15.35
C GLU A 47 -0.21 28.05 -15.80
N ASP A 48 0.76 28.43 -14.97
CA ASP A 48 1.68 29.53 -15.25
C ASP A 48 2.77 29.17 -16.30
N ASP A 49 3.18 27.90 -16.36
CA ASP A 49 4.18 27.40 -17.31
C ASP A 49 3.83 25.97 -17.81
N GLU A 50 3.44 25.87 -19.08
CA GLU A 50 3.12 24.61 -19.75
C GLU A 50 4.31 23.61 -19.76
N ASN A 51 5.55 24.09 -19.62
CA ASN A 51 6.75 23.25 -19.58
C ASN A 51 7.20 22.91 -18.16
N PHE A 52 6.55 23.41 -17.11
CA PHE A 52 6.97 23.23 -15.72
C PHE A 52 7.24 21.76 -15.39
N LEU A 53 6.34 20.85 -15.75
CA LEU A 53 6.48 19.42 -15.47
C LEU A 53 7.68 18.76 -16.17
N GLN A 54 8.16 19.31 -17.29
CA GLN A 54 9.35 18.79 -17.99
C GLN A 54 10.64 19.06 -17.19
N CYS A 55 10.60 20.06 -16.31
CA CYS A 55 11.71 20.43 -15.44
C CYS A 55 11.66 19.74 -14.08
N VAL A 56 10.57 19.02 -13.76
CA VAL A 56 10.42 18.33 -12.48
C VAL A 56 10.98 16.91 -12.56
N ILE A 57 11.90 16.59 -11.65
CA ILE A 57 12.45 15.24 -11.48
C ILE A 57 12.09 14.75 -10.07
N PHE A 58 11.53 13.55 -9.98
CA PHE A 58 11.22 12.88 -8.71
C PHE A 58 12.23 11.75 -8.47
N PRO A 59 13.39 12.03 -7.84
CA PRO A 59 14.29 10.96 -7.44
C PRO A 59 13.65 10.18 -6.28
N ASP A 60 13.67 8.85 -6.37
CA ASP A 60 13.36 7.97 -5.24
C ASP A 60 14.57 7.11 -4.88
N GLU A 61 14.55 6.60 -3.65
CA GLU A 61 15.49 5.56 -3.21
C GLU A 61 14.69 4.34 -2.77
N ALA A 62 15.07 3.18 -3.32
CA ALA A 62 14.49 1.89 -2.94
C ALA A 62 15.57 0.95 -2.41
N THR A 63 15.37 0.46 -1.18
CA THR A 63 16.27 -0.53 -0.56
C THR A 63 15.78 -1.95 -0.84
N PHE A 64 16.59 -2.75 -1.54
CA PHE A 64 16.31 -4.16 -1.80
C PHE A 64 17.15 -5.07 -0.90
N HIS A 65 16.50 -6.06 -0.28
CA HIS A 65 17.16 -7.07 0.53
C HIS A 65 17.20 -8.39 -0.24
N VAL A 66 18.37 -9.02 -0.33
CA VAL A 66 18.57 -10.30 -1.06
C VAL A 66 17.99 -11.50 -0.30
N SER A 67 17.73 -11.36 1.01
CA SER A 67 17.15 -12.45 1.79
C SER A 67 15.67 -12.66 1.43
N SER A 68 15.28 -13.92 1.25
CA SER A 68 13.91 -14.37 0.93
C SER A 68 12.91 -14.18 2.08
N ILE A 69 13.25 -13.36 3.07
CA ILE A 69 12.46 -13.11 4.26
C ILE A 69 11.23 -12.28 3.86
N ILE A 70 10.10 -12.98 3.71
CA ILE A 70 8.72 -12.51 3.66
C ILE A 70 8.58 -11.08 3.11
N LYS A 71 8.36 -10.96 1.79
CA LYS A 71 7.93 -9.71 1.17
C LYS A 71 6.64 -9.24 1.85
N ARG A 72 6.72 -8.23 2.71
CA ARG A 72 5.58 -7.69 3.47
C ARG A 72 4.38 -7.34 2.59
N HIS A 73 4.63 -6.92 1.34
CA HIS A 73 3.62 -6.64 0.32
C HIS A 73 2.84 -7.88 -0.19
N ASN A 74 3.39 -9.09 -0.02
CA ASN A 74 2.77 -10.36 -0.40
C ASN A 74 2.24 -11.14 0.80
N THR A 75 2.35 -10.60 2.02
CA THR A 75 1.88 -11.27 3.22
C THR A 75 0.35 -11.30 3.26
N ARG A 76 -0.20 -12.47 3.59
CA ARG A 76 -1.63 -12.67 3.83
C ARG A 76 -1.84 -13.27 5.21
N ILE A 77 -2.83 -12.74 5.92
CA ILE A 77 -3.33 -13.30 7.18
C ILE A 77 -4.65 -14.02 6.93
N TRP A 78 -4.92 -15.05 7.72
CA TRP A 78 -6.09 -15.90 7.58
C TRP A 78 -6.93 -15.81 8.86
N GLY A 79 -8.19 -15.40 8.73
CA GLY A 79 -9.07 -15.15 9.88
C GLY A 79 -10.54 -15.41 9.54
N LEU A 80 -11.34 -15.64 10.57
CA LEU A 80 -12.81 -15.75 10.45
C LEU A 80 -13.45 -14.37 10.25
N GLU A 81 -12.86 -13.34 10.84
CA GLU A 81 -13.37 -11.98 10.83
C GLU A 81 -12.43 -11.06 10.03
N ASN A 82 -12.99 -9.95 9.54
CA ASN A 82 -12.22 -8.93 8.85
C ASN A 82 -11.36 -8.16 9.88
N PRO A 83 -10.02 -8.20 9.77
CA PRO A 83 -9.12 -7.48 10.69
C PRO A 83 -9.22 -5.96 10.57
N HIS A 84 -9.87 -5.43 9.53
CA HIS A 84 -10.16 -4.01 9.36
C HIS A 84 -11.67 -3.75 9.27
N PRO A 85 -12.39 -3.76 10.41
CA PRO A 85 -13.76 -3.31 10.46
C PRO A 85 -13.80 -1.77 10.40
N TYR A 86 -13.83 -1.25 9.17
CA TYR A 86 -13.95 0.18 8.80
C TYR A 86 -12.69 1.03 8.96
#